data_AF-A0A832B6I0-F1
#
_entry.id   AF-A0A832B6I0-F1
#
_cell.length_a   1.000
_cell.length_b   1.000
_cell.length_c   1.000
_cell.angle_alpha   90.00
_cell.angle_beta   90.00
_cell.angle_gamma   90.00
#
_symmetry.space_group_name_H-M   'P 1'
#
loop_
_entity.id
_entity.type
_entity.pdbx_description
1 polymer ?
#
loop_
_entity_poly.entity_id
_entity_poly.type
_entity_poly.pdbx_seq_one_letter_code
_entity_poly.pdbx_strand_id
1 'polypeptide(L)'
;MNLWGFSEAIFDTLEAAVAPFEPDGPDSEILLPQVVGAHVAPGSMAVHVAFTASRCYGVTHREDVPLVRDHLEVVESDALAWRGATSDLDAVG
;
A
#
# COMPACT_ATOMS: atom_id res chain seq x y z
N MET A 1 -3.91 -4.71 -2.25
CA MET A 1 -2.90 -3.71 -1.83
C MET A 1 -3.32 -2.35 -2.31
N ASN A 2 -3.77 -1.50 -1.38
CA ASN A 2 -4.32 -0.18 -1.65
C ASN A 2 -3.26 0.91 -1.43
N LEU A 3 -2.13 0.81 -2.14
CA LEU A 3 -1.02 1.77 -2.03
C LEU A 3 -1.00 2.66 -3.26
N TRP A 4 -1.30 3.94 -3.06
CA TRP A 4 -1.42 4.93 -4.14
C TRP A 4 -0.60 6.17 -3.81
N GLY A 5 -0.01 6.75 -4.85
CA GLY A 5 0.50 8.12 -4.82
C GLY A 5 -0.42 9.00 -5.64
N PHE A 6 -0.95 10.06 -5.03
CA PHE A 6 -1.81 11.05 -5.69
C PHE A 6 -1.30 12.47 -5.46
N SER A 7 -1.56 13.35 -6.42
CA SER A 7 -1.55 14.81 -6.18
C SER A 7 -2.81 15.24 -5.44
N GLU A 8 -2.82 16.45 -4.89
CA GLU A 8 -3.99 17.03 -4.19
C GLU A 8 -5.28 17.06 -5.03
N ALA A 9 -5.18 17.13 -6.37
CA ALA A 9 -6.35 17.07 -7.26
C ALA A 9 -7.24 15.82 -7.11
N ILE A 10 -6.76 14.76 -6.43
CA ILE A 10 -7.58 13.59 -6.12
C ILE A 10 -8.75 13.93 -5.19
N PHE A 11 -8.62 14.97 -4.35
CA PHE A 11 -9.69 15.34 -3.41
C PHE A 11 -10.95 15.78 -4.13
N ASP A 12 -10.82 16.58 -5.19
CA ASP A 12 -11.97 17.00 -6.02
C ASP A 12 -12.67 15.79 -6.66
N THR A 13 -11.89 14.80 -7.08
CA THR A 13 -12.40 13.55 -7.67
C THR A 13 -13.16 12.71 -6.64
N LEU A 14 -12.63 12.59 -5.42
CA LEU A 14 -13.27 11.86 -4.33
C LEU A 14 -14.53 12.58 -3.83
N GLU A 15 -14.48 13.91 -3.69
CA GLU A 15 -15.64 14.71 -3.31
C GLU A 15 -16.78 14.56 -4.32
N ALA A 16 -16.48 14.61 -5.62
CA ALA A 16 -17.47 14.39 -6.67
C ALA A 16 -18.09 12.97 -6.64
N ALA A 17 -17.35 11.97 -6.15
CA ALA A 17 -17.86 10.61 -5.98
C ALA A 17 -18.71 10.46 -4.70
N VAL A 18 -18.31 11.11 -3.61
CA VAL A 18 -18.96 11.02 -2.28
C VAL A 18 -20.18 11.92 -2.17
N ALA A 19 -20.16 13.13 -2.74
CA ALA A 19 -21.25 14.11 -2.61
C ALA A 19 -22.64 13.59 -3.06
N PRO A 20 -22.77 12.80 -4.15
CA PRO A 20 -24.05 12.22 -4.55
C PRO A 20 -24.30 10.82 -3.96
N PHE A 21 -23.42 10.31 -3.10
CA PHE A 21 -23.52 8.95 -2.59
C PHE A 21 -24.61 8.83 -1.53
N GLU A 22 -25.61 8.01 -1.83
CA GLU A 22 -26.70 7.65 -0.93
C GLU A 22 -26.54 6.18 -0.50
N PRO A 23 -26.12 5.90 0.74
CA PRO A 23 -25.91 4.53 1.21
C PRO A 23 -27.24 3.78 1.35
N ASP A 24 -27.29 2.54 0.83
CA ASP A 24 -28.46 1.64 0.88
C ASP A 24 -28.32 0.56 1.99
N GLY A 25 -27.54 0.86 3.03
CA GLY A 25 -27.27 -0.05 4.12
C GLY A 25 -25.91 0.12 4.77
N PRO A 26 -25.64 -0.59 5.88
CA PRO A 26 -24.42 -0.44 6.68
C PRO A 26 -23.14 -0.82 5.94
N ASP A 27 -23.25 -1.64 4.89
CA ASP A 27 -22.12 -2.13 4.10
C ASP A 27 -21.94 -1.34 2.79
N SER A 28 -22.61 -0.19 2.65
CA SER A 28 -22.48 0.65 1.46
C SER A 28 -21.14 1.38 1.48
N GLU A 29 -20.32 1.14 0.45
CA GLU A 29 -18.98 1.71 0.35
C GLU A 29 -18.71 2.34 -1.02
N ILE A 30 -17.87 3.38 -1.02
CA ILE A 30 -17.23 3.89 -2.23
C ILE A 30 -15.80 3.37 -2.25
N LEU A 31 -15.49 2.52 -3.23
CA LEU A 31 -14.17 1.93 -3.35
C LEU A 31 -13.26 2.83 -4.18
N LEU A 32 -12.16 3.27 -3.57
CA LEU A 32 -11.09 4.02 -4.25
C LEU A 32 -10.69 3.45 -5.63
N PRO A 33 -10.45 2.13 -5.82
CA PRO A 33 -10.11 1.59 -7.14
C PRO A 33 -11.23 1.74 -8.18
N GLN A 34 -12.51 1.74 -7.77
CA GLN A 34 -13.63 1.96 -8.69
C GLN A 34 -13.70 3.43 -9.13
N VAL A 35 -13.54 4.36 -8.18
CA VAL A 35 -13.48 5.79 -8.49
C VAL A 35 -12.32 6.07 -9.45
N VAL A 36 -11.10 5.65 -9.11
CA VAL A 36 -9.93 5.82 -9.99
C VAL A 36 -10.16 5.16 -11.36
N GLY A 37 -10.68 3.93 -11.39
CA GLY A 37 -10.97 3.21 -12.63
C GLY A 37 -11.95 3.94 -13.55
N ALA A 38 -12.97 4.59 -13.00
CA ALA A 38 -13.95 5.37 -13.75
C ALA A 38 -13.33 6.60 -14.45
N HIS A 39 -12.22 7.13 -13.93
CA HIS A 39 -11.48 8.24 -14.54
C HIS A 39 -10.36 7.78 -15.47
N VAL A 40 -9.74 6.62 -15.19
CA VAL A 40 -8.69 6.05 -16.05
C VAL A 40 -9.27 5.54 -17.37
N ALA A 41 -10.40 4.84 -17.35
CA ALA A 41 -11.00 4.26 -18.56
C ALA A 41 -11.29 5.29 -19.70
N PRO A 42 -11.89 6.47 -19.42
CA PRO A 42 -12.08 7.51 -20.44
C PRO A 42 -10.83 8.38 -20.68
N GLY A 43 -9.73 8.15 -19.95
CA GLY A 43 -8.48 8.92 -20.10
C GLY A 43 -8.46 10.27 -19.39
N SER A 44 -9.39 10.55 -18.47
CA SER A 44 -9.38 11.77 -17.66
C SER A 44 -8.37 11.71 -16.51
N MET A 45 -7.81 10.52 -16.22
CA MET A 45 -6.72 10.30 -15.29
C MET A 45 -5.72 9.30 -15.88
N ALA A 46 -4.43 9.50 -15.62
CA ALA A 46 -3.38 8.54 -15.96
C ALA A 46 -2.80 7.93 -14.67
N VAL A 47 -2.61 6.61 -14.66
CA VAL A 47 -1.98 5.88 -13.55
C VAL A 47 -0.67 5.28 -14.03
N HIS A 48 0.40 5.53 -13.29
CA HIS A 48 1.68 4.87 -13.47
C HIS A 48 1.82 3.73 -12.45
N VAL A 49 2.11 2.51 -12.92
CA VAL A 49 2.35 1.36 -12.05
C VAL A 49 3.83 1.33 -11.65
N ALA A 50 4.11 1.69 -10.41
CA ALA A 50 5.44 1.59 -9.82
C ALA A 50 5.71 0.17 -9.33
N PHE A 51 6.47 -0.60 -10.10
CA PHE A 51 6.85 -1.97 -9.73
C PHE A 51 7.85 -1.99 -8.57
N THR A 52 7.71 -2.95 -7.67
CA THR A 52 8.65 -3.21 -6.58
C THR A 52 8.94 -4.70 -6.46
N ALA A 53 10.18 -5.03 -6.09
CA ALA A 53 10.56 -6.40 -5.71
C ALA A 53 10.12 -6.76 -4.28
N SER A 54 9.73 -5.75 -3.48
CA SER A 54 9.26 -5.93 -2.12
C SER A 54 8.03 -6.83 -2.07
N ARG A 55 8.01 -7.70 -1.06
CA ARG A 55 6.83 -8.51 -0.76
C ARG A 55 5.83 -7.67 0.03
N CYS A 56 4.57 -7.82 -0.35
CA CYS A 56 3.45 -7.34 0.45
C CYS A 56 3.06 -8.43 1.44
N TYR A 57 3.07 -8.11 2.73
CA TYR A 57 2.51 -8.96 3.78
C TYR A 57 1.23 -8.33 4.32
N GLY A 58 0.22 -9.16 4.54
CA GLY A 58 -1.06 -8.74 5.13
C GLY A 58 -1.66 -9.91 5.89
N VAL A 59 -2.45 -9.59 6.91
CA VAL A 59 -3.22 -10.57 7.69
C VAL A 59 -4.67 -10.44 7.27
N THR A 60 -5.17 -11.38 6.50
CA THR A 60 -6.57 -11.42 6.04
C THR A 60 -7.40 -12.33 6.94
N HIS A 61 -6.78 -13.43 7.38
CA HIS A 61 -7.35 -14.37 8.32
C HIS A 61 -6.41 -14.59 9.51
N ARG A 62 -6.93 -15.20 10.58
CA ARG A 62 -6.18 -15.36 11.83
C ARG A 62 -4.96 -16.27 11.65
N GLU A 63 -5.08 -17.24 10.77
CA GLU A 63 -4.05 -18.19 10.35
C GLU A 63 -2.88 -17.56 9.59
N ASP A 64 -3.01 -16.32 9.10
CA ASP A 64 -1.92 -15.60 8.43
C ASP A 64 -0.90 -15.06 9.45
N VAL A 65 -1.29 -14.92 10.73
CA VAL A 65 -0.47 -14.29 11.77
C VAL A 65 0.89 -14.99 11.97
N PRO A 66 0.97 -16.33 12.09
CA PRO A 66 2.26 -17.01 12.19
C PRO A 66 3.16 -16.74 10.99
N LEU A 67 2.63 -16.84 9.77
CA LEU A 67 3.40 -16.63 8.53
C LEU A 67 4.02 -15.22 8.49
N VAL A 68 3.24 -14.20 8.84
CA VAL A 68 3.70 -12.80 8.84
C VAL A 68 4.76 -12.58 9.92
N ARG A 69 4.56 -13.13 11.12
CA ARG A 69 5.54 -13.02 12.21
C ARG A 69 6.88 -13.65 11.83
N ASP A 70 6.87 -14.87 11.30
CA ASP A 70 8.09 -15.59 10.94
C ASP A 70 8.89 -14.81 9.87
N HIS A 71 8.21 -14.13 8.94
CA HIS A 71 8.88 -13.28 7.95
C HIS A 71 9.47 -12.00 8.56
N LEU A 72 8.81 -11.39 9.54
CA LEU A 72 9.33 -10.19 10.22
C LEU A 72 10.58 -10.52 11.04
N GLU A 73 10.61 -11.67 11.71
CA GLU A 73 11.78 -12.15 12.47
C GLU A 73 13.01 -12.33 11.56
N VAL A 74 12.81 -12.88 10.35
CA VAL A 74 13.89 -13.02 9.35
C VAL A 74 14.41 -11.65 8.90
N VAL A 75 13.51 -10.70 8.61
CA VAL A 75 13.89 -9.35 8.16
C VAL A 75 14.67 -8.59 9.25
N GLU A 76 14.29 -8.74 10.52
CA GLU A 76 15.01 -8.11 11.63
C GLU A 76 16.42 -8.68 11.77
N SER A 77 16.57 -10.00 11.66
CA SER A 77 17.87 -10.68 11.70
C SER A 77 18.79 -10.20 10.58
N ASP A 78 18.30 -10.12 9.34
CA ASP A 78 19.07 -9.63 8.19
C ASP A 78 19.45 -8.15 8.34
N ALA A 79 18.54 -7.32 8.86
CA ALA A 79 18.82 -5.90 9.12
C ALA A 79 19.87 -5.70 10.22
N LEU A 80 19.84 -6.51 11.28
CA LEU A 80 20.87 -6.48 12.33
C LEU A 80 22.23 -6.95 11.79
N ALA A 81 22.24 -8.03 11.00
CA ALA A 81 23.45 -8.56 10.38
C ALA A 81 24.10 -7.53 9.44
N TRP A 82 23.29 -6.82 8.64
CA TRP A 82 23.79 -5.74 7.79
C TRP A 82 24.39 -4.58 8.59
N ARG A 83 23.74 -4.14 9.68
CA ARG A 83 24.25 -3.07 10.56
C ARG A 83 25.54 -3.46 11.28
N GLY A 84 25.69 -4.73 11.66
CA GLY A 84 26.94 -5.26 12.22
C GLY A 84 28.07 -5.22 11.20
N ALA A 85 27.81 -5.68 9.97
CA ALA A 85 28.78 -5.68 8.89
C ALA A 85 29.24 -4.26 8.48
N THR A 86 28.37 -3.26 8.52
CA THR A 86 28.77 -1.86 8.26
C THR A 86 29.59 -1.25 9.40
N SER A 87 29.32 -1.65 10.65
CA SER A 87 30.07 -1.14 11.82
C SER A 87 31.52 -1.63 11.83
N ASP A 88 31.76 -2.87 11.38
CA ASP A 88 33.12 -3.42 11.21
C ASP A 88 33.90 -2.75 10.06
N LEU A 89 33.21 -2.23 9.04
CA LEU A 89 33.85 -1.47 7.95
C LEU A 89 34.26 -0.06 8.39
N ASP A 90 33.49 0.58 9.27
CA ASP A 90 33.78 1.91 9.82
C ASP A 90 34.88 1.89 10.90
N ALA A 91 35.16 0.73 11.52
CA ALA A 91 36.17 0.55 12.56
C ALA A 91 37.62 0.34 12.02
N VAL A 92 37.78 0.21 10.70
CA VAL A 92 39.07 0.00 10.01
C VAL A 92 39.63 1.30 9.42
N GLY A 93 39.00 2.45 9.70
CA GLY A 93 39.41 3.79 9.26
C GLY A 93 40.25 4.57 10.27
#